data_AF-A0A7C6PYR0-F1
#
_entry.id   AF-A0A7C6PYR0-F1
#
_cell.length_a   1.000
_cell.length_b   1.000
_cell.length_c   1.000
_cell.angle_alpha   90.00
_cell.angle_beta   90.00
_cell.angle_gamma   90.00
#
_symmetry.space_group_name_H-M   'P 1'
#
loop_
_entity.id
_entity.type
_entity.pdbx_description
1 polymer ?
#
loop_
_entity_poly.entity_id
_entity_poly.type
_entity_poly.pdbx_seq_one_letter_code
_entity_poly.pdbx_strand_id
1 'polypeptide(L)'
;MKKCLSCLMLIVFLLLTGCGEEKVNDNQIYSAERETEQKIERAEANLNRVKGMDPFKDVPQLDLASLPLNNSDSVGDPIILTYSPDGGSVYFMVRLKTEDPVVVLSGETTEKVRLLKFDRQYKETVILAEDIPFIRTVKWNREGTMVAFAGGDRLTIYDCEDGKVLLEEEAANDRVSYFGWSPEGNQLFTEHPNLPNGSVYYLGSDPKLEHAYENDLELYYKGELDDDYSYATWTYIEENKEGKPTGIFSRTVLLDKEGRIVRELGLGRFRDAYLRSMLQVGEAGFGLQYYPDIGKSDQFKLLTEEYVYDAKFAAGGKIVYTAQDRNKINLCIADREGRELASFEVSGGSIALSPDGKTAYIGGKGQEEISLEEGKLVKRKGQLYNEAEGEVYAAILGAMDIYYKHEMTGVEDYEGAKAYFVDSHDPEQWAYFEVLNRFKEMKYKSVYNLYKYVVRVELLEPIKYFGENRASALVGVVAENSMGSGMGMQHSLELIKESGKWYVTGFSTFPDSKEAREMRQRVEKIAKQARAGSLFDGQLNGKEIEVGQIQFWQLSEPHLASKVGNANYCKVYLKVKDNGEEVIYKLVLEKKGNSWKAIILDKERLSYLF
;
A
#
# COMPACT_ATOMS: atom_id res chain seq x y z
N MET A 1 -75.71 -16.49 -29.38
CA MET A 1 -74.97 -16.92 -30.58
C MET A 1 -73.83 -17.82 -30.09
N LYS A 2 -74.02 -19.15 -29.97
CA LYS A 2 -73.61 -20.23 -30.91
C LYS A 2 -72.16 -20.04 -31.40
N LYS A 3 -71.19 -20.96 -31.22
CA LYS A 3 -71.15 -22.44 -31.12
C LYS A 3 -69.91 -22.83 -30.26
N CYS A 4 -69.92 -23.78 -29.32
CA CYS A 4 -70.06 -25.26 -29.38
C CYS A 4 -68.96 -26.05 -30.10
N LEU A 5 -68.48 -27.09 -29.38
CA LEU A 5 -67.67 -28.29 -29.70
C LEU A 5 -66.13 -28.17 -29.63
N SER A 6 -65.37 -29.12 -29.06
CA SER A 6 -65.65 -30.33 -28.23
C SER A 6 -64.34 -31.09 -27.99
N CYS A 7 -64.21 -31.71 -26.80
CA CYS A 7 -63.48 -32.95 -26.45
C CYS A 7 -61.95 -33.05 -26.72
N LEU A 8 -61.10 -33.84 -26.03
CA LEU A 8 -61.11 -34.87 -24.98
C LEU A 8 -59.59 -34.98 -24.60
N MET A 9 -59.07 -35.19 -23.38
CA MET A 9 -59.09 -36.37 -22.51
C MET A 9 -58.15 -36.03 -21.31
N LEU A 10 -58.61 -36.01 -20.04
CA LEU A 10 -58.48 -37.07 -19.02
C LEU A 10 -57.04 -37.62 -18.88
N ILE A 11 -56.40 -37.63 -17.70
CA ILE A 11 -56.78 -38.39 -16.50
C ILE A 11 -56.24 -37.74 -15.21
N VAL A 12 -57.13 -37.62 -14.21
CA VAL A 12 -56.79 -37.58 -12.77
C VAL A 12 -57.01 -39.00 -12.23
N PHE A 13 -56.02 -39.56 -11.54
CA PHE A 13 -56.23 -40.63 -10.56
C PHE A 13 -55.29 -40.41 -9.38
N LEU A 14 -55.89 -40.25 -8.20
CA LEU A 14 -55.27 -40.34 -6.88
C LEU A 14 -54.71 -41.75 -6.66
N LEU A 15 -53.52 -41.86 -6.06
CA LEU A 15 -53.23 -42.83 -4.99
C LEU A 15 -52.10 -42.30 -4.10
N LEU A 16 -52.37 -42.34 -2.80
CA LEU A 16 -51.52 -41.98 -1.67
C LEU A 16 -50.24 -42.82 -1.60
N THR A 17 -49.12 -42.18 -1.25
CA THR A 17 -47.91 -42.63 -0.50
C THR A 17 -46.78 -41.66 -0.92
N GLY A 18 -46.00 -40.98 -0.09
CA GLY A 18 -45.79 -40.87 1.35
C GLY A 18 -44.43 -40.13 1.52
N CYS A 19 -44.31 -39.31 2.57
CA CYS A 19 -43.12 -38.58 3.04
C CYS A 19 -42.65 -37.39 2.16
N GLY A 20 -42.51 -36.15 2.64
CA GLY A 20 -42.74 -35.53 3.94
C GLY A 20 -42.25 -34.08 3.82
N GLU A 21 -43.16 -33.11 3.92
CA GLU A 21 -42.75 -31.71 4.15
C GLU A 21 -42.32 -31.61 5.61
N GLU A 22 -41.00 -31.58 5.85
CA GLU A 22 -40.45 -31.20 7.14
C GLU A 22 -40.81 -29.73 7.40
N LYS A 23 -41.90 -29.54 8.15
CA LYS A 23 -42.07 -28.34 8.97
C LYS A 23 -40.92 -28.31 9.96
N VAL A 24 -39.86 -27.56 9.64
CA VAL A 24 -38.83 -27.20 10.61
C VAL A 24 -39.55 -26.50 11.77
N ASN A 25 -39.59 -27.16 12.92
CA ASN A 25 -40.26 -26.66 14.11
C ASN A 25 -39.42 -25.51 14.68
N ASP A 26 -40.04 -24.37 15.02
CA ASP A 26 -39.33 -23.26 15.69
C ASP A 26 -38.54 -23.75 16.92
N ASN A 27 -39.08 -24.72 17.67
CA ASN A 27 -38.39 -25.36 18.80
C ASN A 27 -37.08 -26.09 18.41
N GLN A 28 -36.96 -26.62 17.19
CA GLN A 28 -35.72 -27.25 16.71
C GLN A 28 -34.65 -26.21 16.40
N ILE A 29 -35.03 -25.06 15.85
CA ILE A 29 -34.12 -23.92 15.60
C ILE A 29 -33.60 -23.38 16.94
N TYR A 30 -34.49 -23.07 17.88
CA TYR A 30 -34.09 -22.62 19.23
C TYR A 30 -33.22 -23.64 19.97
N SER A 31 -33.46 -24.95 19.80
CA SER A 31 -32.60 -25.97 20.40
C SER A 31 -31.21 -26.03 19.76
N ALA A 32 -31.11 -25.89 18.44
CA ALA A 32 -29.85 -25.91 17.71
C ALA A 32 -29.00 -24.65 17.98
N GLU A 33 -29.64 -23.47 18.07
CA GLU A 33 -28.99 -22.22 18.48
C GLU A 33 -28.41 -22.36 19.90
N ARG A 34 -29.21 -22.85 20.84
CA ARG A 34 -28.77 -23.04 22.24
C ARG A 34 -27.65 -24.08 22.38
N GLU A 35 -27.68 -25.16 21.59
CA GLU A 35 -26.58 -26.13 21.56
C GLU A 35 -25.30 -25.51 20.98
N THR A 36 -25.42 -24.63 20.00
CA THR A 36 -24.28 -23.92 19.39
C THR A 36 -23.68 -22.93 20.38
N GLU A 37 -24.50 -22.13 21.07
CA GLU A 37 -24.08 -21.24 22.16
C GLU A 37 -23.33 -22.01 23.26
N GLN A 38 -23.86 -23.15 23.71
CA GLN A 38 -23.20 -23.98 24.72
C GLN A 38 -21.85 -24.54 24.25
N LYS A 39 -21.71 -24.84 22.95
CA LYS A 39 -20.41 -25.29 22.38
C LYS A 39 -19.41 -24.14 22.37
N ILE A 40 -19.84 -22.94 21.98
CA ILE A 40 -19.02 -21.72 21.99
C ILE A 40 -18.56 -21.39 23.41
N GLU A 41 -19.47 -21.37 24.40
CA GLU A 41 -19.13 -21.12 25.81
C GLU A 41 -18.09 -22.11 26.35
N ARG A 42 -18.20 -23.40 25.99
CA ARG A 42 -17.23 -24.43 26.38
C ARG A 42 -15.88 -24.22 25.71
N ALA A 43 -15.87 -23.88 24.42
CA ALA A 43 -14.65 -23.59 23.68
C ALA A 43 -13.95 -22.35 24.28
N GLU A 44 -14.69 -21.29 24.56
CA GLU A 44 -14.16 -20.10 25.25
C GLU A 44 -13.58 -20.43 26.63
N ALA A 45 -14.26 -21.27 27.42
CA ALA A 45 -13.75 -21.68 28.72
C ALA A 45 -12.41 -22.45 28.61
N ASN A 46 -12.24 -23.21 27.52
CA ASN A 46 -11.01 -23.95 27.23
C ASN A 46 -9.85 -23.05 26.79
N LEU A 47 -10.12 -21.84 26.26
CA LEU A 47 -9.07 -20.89 25.87
C LEU A 47 -8.12 -20.54 27.01
N ASN A 48 -8.57 -20.61 28.26
CA ASN A 48 -7.72 -20.39 29.44
C ASN A 48 -6.61 -21.44 29.62
N ARG A 49 -6.71 -22.59 28.94
CA ARG A 49 -5.74 -23.69 29.01
C ARG A 49 -4.76 -23.68 27.84
N VAL A 50 -5.05 -22.93 26.79
CA VAL A 50 -4.24 -22.83 25.58
C VAL A 50 -2.95 -22.07 25.89
N LYS A 51 -1.81 -22.61 25.47
CA LYS A 51 -0.50 -21.95 25.64
C LYS A 51 -0.08 -21.13 24.43
N GLY A 52 -0.66 -21.42 23.27
CA GLY A 52 -0.21 -20.90 22.01
C GLY A 52 1.11 -21.53 21.53
N MET A 53 1.59 -21.09 20.37
CA MET A 53 2.76 -21.65 19.71
C MET A 53 3.97 -20.70 19.76
N ASP A 54 5.17 -21.27 19.95
CA ASP A 54 6.43 -20.58 19.69
C ASP A 54 6.95 -21.05 18.32
N PRO A 55 6.95 -20.19 17.29
CA PRO A 55 7.36 -20.58 15.94
C PRO A 55 8.89 -20.65 15.78
N PHE A 56 9.66 -20.12 16.75
CA PHE A 56 11.11 -20.01 16.63
C PHE A 56 11.79 -21.26 17.17
N LYS A 57 12.71 -21.80 16.38
CA LYS A 57 13.51 -22.97 16.76
C LYS A 57 14.98 -22.62 16.62
N ASP A 58 15.81 -23.06 17.56
CA ASP A 58 17.25 -23.06 17.33
C ASP A 58 17.54 -24.01 16.17
N VAL A 59 18.11 -23.49 15.08
CA VAL A 59 18.41 -24.29 13.90
C VAL A 59 19.91 -24.42 13.71
N PRO A 60 20.42 -25.62 13.35
CA PRO A 60 21.84 -25.80 13.07
C PRO A 60 22.30 -24.80 12.01
N GLN A 61 23.43 -24.13 12.26
CA GLN A 61 24.03 -23.24 11.26
C GLN A 61 24.35 -24.04 9.99
N LEU A 62 23.76 -23.62 8.88
CA LEU A 62 24.16 -24.04 7.55
C LEU A 62 25.23 -23.06 7.07
N ASP A 63 26.39 -23.59 6.65
CA ASP A 63 27.41 -22.77 5.99
C ASP A 63 26.94 -22.44 4.57
N LEU A 64 26.25 -21.31 4.44
CA LEU A 64 25.68 -20.84 3.17
C LEU A 64 26.74 -20.57 2.11
N ALA A 65 27.99 -20.27 2.50
CA ALA A 65 29.09 -20.05 1.57
C ALA A 65 29.56 -21.33 0.88
N SER A 66 29.24 -22.49 1.46
CA SER A 66 29.57 -23.81 0.90
C SER A 66 28.53 -24.35 -0.09
N LEU A 67 27.40 -23.66 -0.27
CA LEU A 67 26.33 -24.11 -1.15
C LEU A 67 26.74 -24.03 -2.63
N PRO A 68 26.39 -25.04 -3.46
CA PRO A 68 26.70 -25.06 -4.89
C PRO A 68 25.81 -24.09 -5.67
N LEU A 69 26.06 -22.79 -5.51
CA LEU A 69 25.28 -21.71 -6.11
C LEU A 69 26.03 -21.08 -7.31
N ASN A 70 25.35 -20.96 -8.44
CA ASN A 70 25.81 -20.07 -9.51
C ASN A 70 25.40 -18.63 -9.19
N ASN A 71 26.35 -17.83 -8.68
CA ASN A 71 26.11 -16.53 -8.04
C ASN A 71 26.68 -15.33 -8.84
N SER A 72 26.87 -15.45 -10.16
CA SER A 72 27.43 -14.35 -10.95
C SER A 72 26.57 -13.08 -10.91
N ASP A 73 25.26 -13.25 -10.78
CA ASP A 73 24.21 -12.23 -10.82
C ASP A 73 23.60 -11.91 -9.45
N SER A 74 24.03 -12.55 -8.36
CA SER A 74 23.53 -12.27 -7.02
C SER A 74 24.34 -11.20 -6.27
N VAL A 75 23.73 -10.62 -5.24
CA VAL A 75 24.34 -9.60 -4.36
C VAL A 75 24.10 -9.94 -2.90
N GLY A 76 25.16 -9.84 -2.10
CA GLY A 76 25.05 -10.06 -0.66
C GLY A 76 24.93 -11.53 -0.28
N ASP A 77 24.67 -11.78 0.99
CA ASP A 77 24.64 -13.12 1.55
C ASP A 77 23.22 -13.73 1.39
N PRO A 78 23.11 -15.07 1.23
CA PRO A 78 21.81 -15.74 1.20
C PRO A 78 21.06 -15.55 2.52
N ILE A 79 19.73 -15.43 2.44
CA ILE A 79 18.85 -15.32 3.61
C ILE A 79 18.06 -16.62 3.75
N ILE A 80 18.28 -17.34 4.84
CA ILE A 80 17.48 -18.53 5.17
C ILE A 80 16.08 -18.08 5.59
N LEU A 81 15.08 -18.66 4.95
CA LEU A 81 13.67 -18.35 5.18
C LEU A 81 13.01 -19.38 6.09
N THR A 82 13.23 -20.67 5.84
CA THR A 82 12.68 -21.77 6.66
C THR A 82 13.41 -23.07 6.38
N TYR A 83 13.22 -24.03 7.29
CA TYR A 83 13.54 -25.44 7.09
C TYR A 83 12.26 -26.22 6.83
N SER A 84 12.36 -27.36 6.14
CA SER A 84 11.27 -28.33 6.15
C SER A 84 11.03 -28.87 7.57
N PRO A 85 9.81 -29.33 7.90
CA PRO A 85 9.50 -29.80 9.25
C PRO A 85 10.39 -30.96 9.73
N ASP A 86 10.85 -31.81 8.82
CA ASP A 86 11.81 -32.89 9.08
C ASP A 86 13.28 -32.41 9.12
N GLY A 87 13.54 -31.15 8.77
CA GLY A 87 14.86 -30.54 8.68
C GLY A 87 15.72 -31.01 7.50
N GLY A 88 15.16 -31.80 6.55
CA GLY A 88 15.87 -32.35 5.40
C GLY A 88 16.17 -31.33 4.30
N SER A 89 15.34 -30.29 4.17
CA SER A 89 15.47 -29.22 3.19
C SER A 89 15.57 -27.85 3.84
N VAL A 90 16.30 -26.94 3.18
CA VAL A 90 16.46 -25.54 3.59
C VAL A 90 15.99 -24.65 2.45
N TYR A 91 15.09 -23.72 2.75
CA TYR A 91 14.57 -22.75 1.79
C TYR A 91 15.17 -21.39 2.11
N PHE A 92 15.71 -20.75 1.10
CA PHE A 92 16.43 -19.49 1.25
C PHE A 92 16.28 -18.65 -0.02
N MET A 93 16.52 -17.36 0.13
CA MET A 93 16.55 -16.44 -1.00
C MET A 93 17.93 -15.81 -1.17
N VAL A 94 18.25 -15.45 -2.41
CA VAL A 94 19.42 -14.62 -2.74
C VAL A 94 18.94 -13.40 -3.51
N ARG A 95 19.50 -12.23 -3.20
CA ARG A 95 19.16 -10.99 -3.90
C ARG A 95 19.82 -10.96 -5.27
N LEU A 96 19.11 -10.45 -6.26
CA LEU A 96 19.60 -10.33 -7.64
C LEU A 96 20.17 -8.92 -7.87
N LYS A 97 21.16 -8.82 -8.77
CA LYS A 97 21.59 -7.54 -9.34
C LYS A 97 20.50 -7.06 -10.30
N THR A 98 19.75 -6.05 -9.89
CA THR A 98 18.79 -5.39 -10.78
C THR A 98 19.29 -4.00 -11.16
N GLU A 99 19.20 -3.69 -12.45
CA GLU A 99 19.22 -2.31 -12.94
C GLU A 99 17.77 -1.81 -12.91
N ASP A 100 17.23 -1.52 -11.74
CA ASP A 100 15.86 -1.01 -11.66
C ASP A 100 15.85 0.45 -12.17
N PRO A 101 15.10 0.77 -13.25
CA PRO A 101 15.03 2.14 -13.73
C PRO A 101 14.25 3.06 -12.77
N VAL A 102 13.43 2.49 -11.87
CA VAL A 102 12.61 3.25 -10.92
C VAL A 102 13.37 3.46 -9.62
N VAL A 103 13.61 4.74 -9.29
CA VAL A 103 14.25 5.09 -8.02
C VAL A 103 13.18 5.46 -7.00
N VAL A 104 12.92 4.56 -6.05
CA VAL A 104 12.03 4.84 -4.91
C VAL A 104 12.73 5.82 -3.96
N LEU A 105 12.17 7.02 -3.82
CA LEU A 105 12.65 8.06 -2.91
C LEU A 105 12.07 7.89 -1.50
N SER A 106 10.80 7.44 -1.41
CA SER A 106 10.09 7.10 -0.17
C SER A 106 9.07 6.00 -0.46
N GLY A 107 9.03 4.94 0.35
CA GLY A 107 8.10 3.81 0.19
C GLY A 107 8.79 2.45 0.06
N GLU A 108 8.02 1.43 -0.28
CA GLU A 108 8.55 0.09 -0.50
C GLU A 108 9.37 0.00 -1.79
N THR A 109 10.46 -0.76 -1.74
CA THR A 109 11.33 -0.99 -2.90
C THR A 109 11.01 -2.31 -3.59
N THR A 110 11.35 -2.42 -4.86
CA THR A 110 11.12 -3.56 -5.75
C THR A 110 12.31 -4.52 -5.82
N GLU A 111 13.05 -4.72 -4.70
CA GLU A 111 14.20 -5.63 -4.68
C GLU A 111 13.79 -7.03 -5.14
N LYS A 112 14.54 -7.56 -6.11
CA LYS A 112 14.29 -8.87 -6.70
C LYS A 112 15.19 -9.93 -6.09
N VAL A 113 14.63 -11.11 -5.91
CA VAL A 113 15.30 -12.26 -5.34
C VAL A 113 15.06 -13.51 -6.18
N ARG A 114 15.92 -14.50 -5.97
CA ARG A 114 15.73 -15.88 -6.40
C ARG A 114 15.44 -16.71 -5.15
N LEU A 115 14.39 -17.53 -5.20
CA LEU A 115 14.02 -18.49 -4.16
C LEU A 115 14.62 -19.86 -4.50
N LEU A 116 15.31 -20.46 -3.54
CA LEU A 116 15.99 -21.73 -3.70
C LEU A 116 15.66 -22.70 -2.58
N LYS A 117 15.73 -23.98 -2.91
CA LYS A 117 15.70 -25.11 -1.98
C LYS A 117 17.05 -25.80 -2.02
N PHE A 118 17.66 -26.02 -0.86
CA PHE A 118 18.81 -26.90 -0.68
C PHE A 118 18.37 -28.19 -0.01
N ASP A 119 18.61 -29.32 -0.68
CA ASP A 119 18.43 -30.65 -0.11
C ASP A 119 19.70 -31.08 0.62
N ARG A 120 19.60 -31.36 1.92
CA ARG A 120 20.77 -31.69 2.74
C ARG A 120 21.26 -33.12 2.54
N GLN A 121 20.39 -34.03 2.12
CA GLN A 121 20.73 -35.43 1.87
C GLN A 121 21.52 -35.55 0.57
N TYR A 122 21.02 -34.94 -0.50
CA TYR A 122 21.65 -35.00 -1.83
C TYR A 122 22.70 -33.91 -2.03
N LYS A 123 22.72 -32.88 -1.18
CA LYS A 123 23.58 -31.69 -1.29
C LYS A 123 23.38 -30.94 -2.60
N GLU A 124 22.14 -30.89 -3.06
CA GLU A 124 21.74 -30.25 -4.31
C GLU A 124 20.92 -29.00 -4.03
N THR A 125 21.04 -28.01 -4.92
CA THR A 125 20.25 -26.78 -4.87
C THR A 125 19.34 -26.71 -6.09
N VAL A 126 18.07 -26.40 -5.87
CA VAL A 126 17.05 -26.22 -6.91
C VAL A 126 16.53 -24.78 -6.83
N ILE A 127 16.40 -24.13 -7.98
CA ILE A 127 15.72 -22.84 -8.09
C ILE A 127 14.23 -23.12 -8.15
N LEU A 128 13.47 -22.56 -7.20
CA LEU A 128 12.01 -22.69 -7.18
C LEU A 128 11.34 -21.55 -7.95
N ALA A 129 11.88 -20.34 -7.81
CA ALA A 129 11.40 -19.15 -8.51
C ALA A 129 12.53 -18.12 -8.63
N GLU A 130 12.45 -17.27 -9.67
CA GLU A 130 13.44 -16.24 -9.96
C GLU A 130 12.74 -14.93 -10.36
N ASP A 131 13.44 -13.81 -10.18
CA ASP A 131 12.92 -12.45 -10.46
C ASP A 131 11.60 -12.15 -9.74
N ILE A 132 11.48 -12.69 -8.53
CA ILE A 132 10.35 -12.45 -7.64
C ILE A 132 10.69 -11.35 -6.63
N PRO A 133 9.70 -10.63 -6.08
CA PRO A 133 9.97 -9.65 -5.04
C PRO A 133 10.57 -10.28 -3.77
N PHE A 134 11.26 -9.46 -2.97
CA PHE A 134 11.80 -9.85 -1.67
C PHE A 134 10.76 -10.54 -0.79
N ILE A 135 11.05 -11.77 -0.36
CA ILE A 135 10.13 -12.60 0.44
C ILE A 135 10.18 -12.14 1.89
N ARG A 136 9.01 -11.83 2.45
CA ARG A 136 8.86 -11.37 3.85
C ARG A 136 8.00 -12.28 4.72
N THR A 137 7.18 -13.15 4.11
CA THR A 137 6.31 -14.06 4.86
C THR A 137 6.44 -15.46 4.30
N VAL A 138 6.66 -16.44 5.19
CA VAL A 138 6.76 -17.85 4.85
C VAL A 138 5.94 -18.67 5.83
N LYS A 139 5.06 -19.54 5.34
CA LYS A 139 4.24 -20.41 6.18
C LYS A 139 4.10 -21.79 5.54
N TRP A 140 4.33 -22.81 6.35
CA TRP A 140 3.97 -24.19 6.02
C TRP A 140 2.49 -24.40 6.23
N ASN A 141 1.89 -25.29 5.44
CA ASN A 141 0.61 -25.88 5.84
C ASN A 141 0.80 -26.79 7.06
N ARG A 142 -0.29 -27.14 7.75
CA ARG A 142 -0.25 -27.90 9.00
C ARG A 142 0.52 -29.22 8.90
N GLU A 143 0.31 -29.96 7.81
CA GLU A 143 0.96 -31.26 7.57
C GLU A 143 2.43 -31.14 7.15
N GLY A 144 2.90 -29.95 6.79
CA GLY A 144 4.28 -29.76 6.36
C GLY A 144 4.60 -30.22 4.94
N THR A 145 3.58 -30.46 4.13
CA THR A 145 3.69 -30.95 2.74
C THR A 145 3.76 -29.80 1.72
N MET A 146 3.31 -28.61 2.10
CA MET A 146 3.37 -27.41 1.27
C MET A 146 3.94 -26.23 2.03
N VAL A 147 4.66 -25.38 1.32
CA VAL A 147 5.19 -24.11 1.83
C VAL A 147 4.87 -22.98 0.87
N ALA A 148 4.39 -21.87 1.42
CA ALA A 148 4.08 -20.67 0.66
C ALA A 148 4.99 -19.51 1.07
N PHE A 149 5.37 -18.71 0.09
CA PHE A 149 6.29 -17.57 0.20
C PHE A 149 5.60 -16.33 -0.37
N ALA A 150 5.51 -15.25 0.41
CA ALA A 150 4.91 -14.00 -0.03
C ALA A 150 5.84 -12.79 0.16
N GLY A 151 5.78 -11.88 -0.80
CA GLY A 151 6.56 -10.64 -0.82
C GLY A 151 6.20 -9.77 -2.02
N GLY A 152 6.24 -8.44 -1.86
CA GLY A 152 5.96 -7.45 -2.92
C GLY A 152 4.73 -7.77 -3.76
N ASP A 153 3.60 -8.03 -3.10
CA ASP A 153 2.32 -8.41 -3.70
C ASP A 153 2.29 -9.74 -4.48
N ARG A 154 3.32 -10.60 -4.39
CA ARG A 154 3.34 -11.91 -5.05
C ARG A 154 3.33 -13.06 -4.04
N LEU A 155 2.64 -14.15 -4.38
CA LEU A 155 2.65 -15.42 -3.67
C LEU A 155 3.30 -16.51 -4.54
N THR A 156 4.10 -17.39 -3.92
CA THR A 156 4.63 -18.61 -4.54
C THR A 156 4.33 -19.78 -3.61
N ILE A 157 3.65 -20.81 -4.13
CA ILE A 157 3.25 -22.01 -3.37
C ILE A 157 4.03 -23.19 -3.92
N TYR A 158 4.76 -23.89 -3.06
CA TYR A 158 5.55 -25.05 -3.44
C TYR A 158 5.01 -26.31 -2.79
N ASP A 159 4.67 -27.29 -3.63
CA ASP A 159 4.34 -28.64 -3.24
C ASP A 159 5.64 -29.44 -3.04
N CYS A 160 5.88 -29.87 -1.81
CA CYS A 160 7.11 -30.57 -1.45
C CYS A 160 7.08 -32.05 -1.84
N GLU A 161 5.89 -32.64 -1.99
CA GLU A 161 5.72 -34.05 -2.37
C GLU A 161 5.89 -34.22 -3.88
N ASP A 162 5.22 -33.37 -4.66
CA ASP A 162 5.32 -33.36 -6.13
C ASP A 162 6.56 -32.59 -6.63
N GLY A 163 7.19 -31.80 -5.78
CA GLY A 163 8.40 -31.05 -6.08
C GLY A 163 8.20 -29.92 -7.10
N LYS A 164 7.01 -29.30 -7.14
CA LYS A 164 6.63 -28.29 -8.13
C LYS A 164 6.00 -27.04 -7.50
N VAL A 165 6.10 -25.91 -8.20
CA VAL A 165 5.34 -24.70 -7.86
C VAL A 165 3.92 -24.85 -8.40
N LEU A 166 2.93 -24.47 -7.60
CA LEU A 166 1.50 -24.56 -7.94
C LEU A 166 0.97 -23.20 -8.39
N LEU A 167 0.06 -23.22 -9.37
CA LEU A 167 -0.74 -22.06 -9.82
C LEU A 167 0.08 -20.82 -10.19
N GLU A 168 1.28 -20.99 -10.75
CA GLU A 168 2.19 -19.87 -10.99
C GLU A 168 1.60 -18.85 -11.99
N GLU A 169 0.98 -19.31 -13.07
CA GLU A 169 0.39 -18.43 -14.09
C GLU A 169 -0.83 -17.67 -13.55
N GLU A 170 -1.70 -18.35 -12.81
CA GLU A 170 -2.89 -17.76 -12.19
C GLU A 170 -2.51 -16.78 -11.08
N ALA A 171 -1.54 -17.15 -10.23
CA ALA A 171 -1.07 -16.31 -9.13
C ALA A 171 -0.25 -15.10 -9.59
N ALA A 172 0.30 -15.11 -10.81
CA ALA A 172 1.15 -14.01 -11.31
C ALA A 172 0.44 -12.66 -11.36
N ASN A 173 -0.89 -12.65 -11.52
CA ASN A 173 -1.71 -11.44 -11.54
C ASN A 173 -2.46 -11.19 -10.23
N ASP A 174 -2.37 -12.09 -9.24
CA ASP A 174 -3.01 -11.91 -7.95
C ASP A 174 -2.11 -11.09 -7.02
N ARG A 175 -2.63 -9.99 -6.49
CA ARG A 175 -1.88 -9.11 -5.60
C ARG A 175 -2.08 -9.54 -4.16
N VAL A 176 -1.06 -10.20 -3.59
CA VAL A 176 -1.11 -10.81 -2.26
C VAL A 176 -0.22 -10.08 -1.26
N SER A 177 -0.85 -9.37 -0.32
CA SER A 177 -0.18 -8.65 0.77
C SER A 177 -0.02 -9.47 2.06
N TYR A 178 -0.84 -10.49 2.28
CA TYR A 178 -0.73 -11.40 3.43
C TYR A 178 -1.47 -12.69 3.10
N PHE A 179 -1.21 -13.77 3.85
CA PHE A 179 -1.95 -15.01 3.69
C PHE A 179 -1.97 -15.89 4.95
N GLY A 180 -2.89 -16.84 5.00
CA GLY A 180 -2.98 -17.90 6.00
C GLY A 180 -3.54 -19.20 5.42
N TRP A 181 -3.17 -20.32 6.03
CA TRP A 181 -3.67 -21.64 5.66
C TRP A 181 -5.00 -21.94 6.38
N SER A 182 -5.86 -22.75 5.76
CA SER A 182 -6.92 -23.44 6.51
C SER A 182 -6.32 -24.39 7.54
N PRO A 183 -7.04 -24.73 8.63
CA PRO A 183 -6.58 -25.70 9.63
C PRO A 183 -6.33 -27.11 9.05
N GLU A 184 -7.00 -27.43 7.94
CA GLU A 184 -6.85 -28.69 7.20
C GLU A 184 -5.65 -28.65 6.22
N GLY A 185 -5.04 -27.48 6.01
CA GLY A 185 -3.83 -27.32 5.18
C GLY A 185 -4.04 -27.48 3.66
N ASN A 186 -5.28 -27.56 3.19
CA ASN A 186 -5.65 -27.75 1.78
C ASN A 186 -6.19 -26.49 1.09
N GLN A 187 -6.31 -25.38 1.82
CA GLN A 187 -6.70 -24.09 1.29
C GLN A 187 -5.78 -22.99 1.84
N LEU A 188 -5.56 -21.95 1.04
CA LEU A 188 -4.80 -20.78 1.42
C LEU A 188 -5.62 -19.52 1.12
N PHE A 189 -5.80 -18.69 2.14
CA PHE A 189 -6.60 -17.47 2.12
C PHE A 189 -5.66 -16.26 2.07
N THR A 190 -5.86 -15.34 1.12
CA THR A 190 -4.99 -14.17 0.96
C THR A 190 -5.64 -12.87 1.40
N GLU A 191 -4.84 -11.81 1.51
CA GLU A 191 -5.25 -10.41 1.61
C GLU A 191 -4.80 -9.66 0.37
N HIS A 192 -5.69 -8.89 -0.23
CA HIS A 192 -5.32 -7.92 -1.24
C HIS A 192 -4.80 -6.64 -0.57
N PRO A 193 -3.82 -5.90 -1.13
CA PRO A 193 -3.32 -4.66 -0.54
C PRO A 193 -4.42 -3.65 -0.14
N ASN A 194 -5.48 -3.60 -0.94
CA ASN A 194 -6.59 -2.65 -0.78
C ASN A 194 -7.85 -3.26 -0.15
N LEU A 195 -7.90 -4.56 0.13
CA LEU A 195 -9.09 -5.22 0.68
C LEU A 195 -8.70 -6.09 1.89
N PRO A 196 -9.54 -6.19 2.92
CA PRO A 196 -9.24 -7.02 4.08
C PRO A 196 -9.11 -8.52 3.74
N ASN A 197 -9.77 -8.96 2.67
CA ASN A 197 -9.75 -10.33 2.15
C ASN A 197 -9.43 -10.31 0.63
N GLY A 198 -8.66 -11.29 0.17
CA GLY A 198 -8.20 -11.46 -1.21
C GLY A 198 -8.73 -12.75 -1.84
N SER A 199 -7.88 -13.47 -2.57
CA SER A 199 -8.23 -14.75 -3.22
C SER A 199 -8.15 -15.94 -2.25
N VAL A 200 -8.80 -17.04 -2.64
CA VAL A 200 -8.70 -18.35 -2.00
C VAL A 200 -8.09 -19.34 -2.99
N TYR A 201 -7.01 -19.98 -2.58
CA TYR A 201 -6.34 -21.04 -3.31
C TYR A 201 -6.82 -22.37 -2.74
N TYR A 202 -7.41 -23.21 -3.58
CA TYR A 202 -7.77 -24.58 -3.25
C TYR A 202 -6.64 -25.46 -3.76
N LEU A 203 -6.00 -26.22 -2.88
CA LEU A 203 -4.73 -26.91 -3.14
C LEU A 203 -4.86 -28.42 -2.93
N GLY A 204 -6.07 -28.96 -3.12
CA GLY A 204 -6.33 -30.39 -3.15
C GLY A 204 -5.91 -31.03 -4.47
N SER A 205 -6.55 -32.15 -4.83
CA SER A 205 -6.21 -32.91 -6.04
C SER A 205 -6.35 -32.14 -7.36
N ASP A 206 -7.17 -31.09 -7.38
CA ASP A 206 -7.40 -30.21 -8.53
C ASP A 206 -7.20 -28.76 -8.09
N PRO A 207 -5.95 -28.25 -8.12
CA PRO A 207 -5.65 -26.93 -7.63
C PRO A 207 -6.34 -25.84 -8.44
N LYS A 208 -6.94 -24.86 -7.76
CA LYS A 208 -7.56 -23.69 -8.41
C LYS A 208 -7.46 -22.45 -7.54
N LEU A 209 -7.62 -21.31 -8.19
CA LEU A 209 -7.70 -19.99 -7.57
C LEU A 209 -9.11 -19.43 -7.77
N GLU A 210 -9.70 -18.86 -6.71
CA GLU A 210 -10.93 -18.07 -6.77
C GLU A 210 -10.67 -16.69 -6.15
N HIS A 211 -10.97 -15.63 -6.88
CA HIS A 211 -10.78 -14.27 -6.37
C HIS A 211 -11.90 -13.85 -5.41
N ALA A 212 -11.63 -12.85 -4.55
CA ALA A 212 -12.61 -12.33 -3.58
C ALA A 212 -13.97 -11.98 -4.20
N TYR A 213 -13.99 -11.44 -5.43
CA TYR A 213 -15.22 -11.02 -6.11
C TYR A 213 -16.00 -12.20 -6.74
N GLU A 214 -15.44 -13.41 -6.69
CA GLU A 214 -16.03 -14.64 -7.24
C GLU A 214 -16.67 -15.50 -6.14
N ASN A 215 -16.52 -15.12 -4.87
CA ASN A 215 -17.08 -15.81 -3.73
C ASN A 215 -17.66 -14.84 -2.69
N ASP A 216 -18.60 -15.31 -1.86
CA ASP A 216 -19.24 -14.51 -0.81
C ASP A 216 -18.65 -14.81 0.58
N LEU A 217 -17.36 -15.19 0.66
CA LEU A 217 -16.73 -15.52 1.94
C LEU A 217 -16.42 -14.26 2.73
N GLU A 218 -16.94 -14.20 3.96
CA GLU A 218 -16.66 -13.11 4.88
C GLU A 218 -15.45 -13.39 5.79
N LEU A 219 -15.06 -14.66 5.92
CA LEU A 219 -14.09 -15.14 6.91
C LEU A 219 -12.88 -15.78 6.24
N TYR A 220 -11.68 -15.26 6.53
CA TYR A 220 -10.43 -15.70 5.92
C TYR A 220 -9.44 -16.10 7.01
N TYR A 221 -8.95 -17.33 6.99
CA TYR A 221 -7.93 -17.81 7.92
C TYR A 221 -6.60 -17.07 7.76
N LYS A 222 -5.91 -16.82 8.87
CA LYS A 222 -4.67 -16.01 8.90
C LYS A 222 -3.50 -16.71 9.60
N GLY A 223 -3.77 -17.53 10.60
CA GLY A 223 -2.74 -18.25 11.35
C GLY A 223 -3.34 -19.17 12.41
N GLU A 224 -2.49 -19.90 13.10
CA GLU A 224 -2.89 -20.85 14.15
C GLU A 224 -2.50 -20.30 15.53
N LEU A 225 -3.39 -20.49 16.51
CA LEU A 225 -3.04 -20.31 17.91
C LEU A 225 -2.44 -21.62 18.44
N ASP A 226 -3.10 -22.74 18.17
CA ASP A 226 -2.66 -24.10 18.44
C ASP A 226 -3.43 -25.10 17.55
N ASP A 227 -3.37 -26.38 17.88
CA ASP A 227 -4.04 -27.47 17.16
C ASP A 227 -5.58 -27.38 17.10
N ASP A 228 -6.18 -26.66 18.05
CA ASP A 228 -7.64 -26.59 18.23
C ASP A 228 -8.22 -25.23 17.79
N TYR A 229 -7.38 -24.18 17.72
CA TYR A 229 -7.83 -22.82 17.46
C TYR A 229 -7.02 -22.10 16.38
N SER A 230 -7.73 -21.36 15.53
CA SER A 230 -7.13 -20.58 14.44
C SER A 230 -7.59 -19.13 14.45
N TYR A 231 -6.69 -18.24 14.05
CA TYR A 231 -6.99 -16.84 13.80
C TYR A 231 -7.58 -16.66 12.40
N ALA A 232 -8.58 -15.81 12.31
CA ALA A 232 -9.14 -15.36 11.04
C ALA A 232 -9.43 -13.85 11.07
N THR A 233 -9.55 -13.26 9.88
CA THR A 233 -10.17 -11.95 9.71
C THR A 233 -11.58 -12.17 9.18
N TRP A 234 -12.56 -11.64 9.91
CA TRP A 234 -13.95 -11.57 9.50
C TRP A 234 -14.27 -10.16 9.00
N THR A 235 -14.82 -10.06 7.80
CA THR A 235 -15.23 -8.81 7.16
C THR A 235 -16.75 -8.69 7.22
N TYR A 236 -17.26 -7.55 7.68
CA TYR A 236 -18.70 -7.32 7.81
C TYR A 236 -19.07 -5.88 7.43
N ILE A 237 -20.35 -5.68 7.09
CA ILE A 237 -20.90 -4.36 6.83
C ILE A 237 -21.52 -3.84 8.13
N GLU A 238 -21.06 -2.69 8.62
CA GLU A 238 -21.69 -2.03 9.76
C GLU A 238 -22.86 -1.17 9.28
N GLU A 239 -24.02 -1.30 9.89
CA GLU A 239 -25.20 -0.50 9.60
C GLU A 239 -25.47 0.55 10.70
N ASN A 240 -25.92 1.73 10.29
CA ASN A 240 -26.40 2.72 11.25
C ASN A 240 -27.74 2.30 11.86
N LYS A 241 -28.26 3.10 12.81
CA LYS A 241 -29.56 2.85 13.47
C LYS A 241 -30.76 2.77 12.53
N GLU A 242 -30.62 3.21 11.28
CA GLU A 242 -31.65 3.17 10.23
C GLU A 242 -31.47 1.98 9.27
N GLY A 243 -30.52 1.07 9.53
CA GLY A 243 -30.19 -0.06 8.66
C GLY A 243 -29.45 0.33 7.38
N LYS A 244 -28.80 1.50 7.36
CA LYS A 244 -27.99 1.92 6.20
C LYS A 244 -26.52 1.55 6.41
N PRO A 245 -25.86 0.94 5.42
CA PRO A 245 -24.43 0.67 5.46
C PRO A 245 -23.64 1.94 5.76
N THR A 246 -22.71 1.82 6.69
CA THR A 246 -21.78 2.88 7.11
C THR A 246 -20.35 2.62 6.64
N GLY A 247 -20.01 1.36 6.38
CA GLY A 247 -18.73 0.94 5.85
C GLY A 247 -18.56 -0.57 5.90
N ILE A 248 -17.49 -1.04 5.26
CA ILE A 248 -16.98 -2.40 5.41
C ILE A 248 -15.88 -2.34 6.46
N PHE A 249 -15.95 -3.22 7.45
CA PHE A 249 -14.99 -3.28 8.56
C PHE A 249 -14.40 -4.67 8.66
N SER A 250 -13.18 -4.74 9.19
CA SER A 250 -12.52 -6.00 9.47
C SER A 250 -12.35 -6.21 10.97
N ARG A 251 -12.46 -7.47 11.39
CA ARG A 251 -12.26 -7.88 12.79
C ARG A 251 -11.44 -9.15 12.84
N THR A 252 -10.46 -9.17 13.72
CA THR A 252 -9.72 -10.38 14.02
C THR A 252 -10.53 -11.23 15.00
N VAL A 253 -10.72 -12.50 14.65
CA VAL A 253 -11.51 -13.47 15.42
C VAL A 253 -10.71 -14.75 15.65
N LEU A 254 -11.08 -15.49 16.68
CA LEU A 254 -10.58 -16.82 16.96
C LEU A 254 -11.66 -17.85 16.65
N LEU A 255 -11.27 -18.89 15.94
CA LEU A 255 -12.12 -19.98 15.49
C LEU A 255 -11.74 -21.27 16.20
N ASP A 256 -12.70 -22.13 16.47
CA ASP A 256 -12.41 -23.53 16.78
C ASP A 256 -12.18 -24.36 15.51
N LYS A 257 -11.79 -25.63 15.69
CA LYS A 257 -11.58 -26.60 14.60
C LYS A 257 -12.79 -26.83 13.69
N GLU A 258 -14.00 -26.51 14.13
CA GLU A 258 -15.20 -26.58 13.28
C GLU A 258 -15.44 -25.27 12.51
N GLY A 259 -14.55 -24.29 12.62
CA GLY A 259 -14.64 -22.98 11.95
C GLY A 259 -15.61 -22.01 12.62
N ARG A 260 -16.07 -22.29 13.85
CA ARG A 260 -17.01 -21.40 14.55
C ARG A 260 -16.24 -20.29 15.25
N ILE A 261 -16.75 -19.07 15.18
CA ILE A 261 -16.21 -17.94 15.96
C ILE A 261 -16.44 -18.22 17.44
N VAL A 262 -15.35 -18.49 18.16
CA VAL A 262 -15.38 -18.67 19.61
C VAL A 262 -15.12 -17.35 20.32
N ARG A 263 -14.37 -16.43 19.70
CA ARG A 263 -14.06 -15.14 20.31
C ARG A 263 -13.78 -14.06 19.27
N GLU A 264 -14.32 -12.88 19.53
CA GLU A 264 -13.90 -11.65 18.86
C GLU A 264 -12.74 -10.99 19.62
N LEU A 265 -11.69 -10.58 18.89
CA LEU A 265 -10.51 -9.97 19.49
C LEU A 265 -10.54 -8.45 19.34
N GLY A 266 -10.27 -7.92 18.15
CA GLY A 266 -10.21 -6.47 17.93
C GLY A 266 -10.52 -6.06 16.49
N LEU A 267 -10.77 -4.76 16.28
CA LEU A 267 -11.01 -4.15 14.96
C LEU A 267 -9.72 -3.98 14.16
N GLY A 268 -9.70 -4.49 12.93
CA GLY A 268 -8.52 -4.57 12.06
C GLY A 268 -8.10 -6.00 11.75
N ARG A 269 -6.91 -6.12 11.13
CA ARG A 269 -6.42 -7.35 10.50
C ARG A 269 -5.28 -7.97 11.28
N PHE A 270 -5.35 -9.28 11.47
CA PHE A 270 -4.29 -10.08 12.05
C PHE A 270 -2.97 -9.90 11.30
N ARG A 271 -1.85 -9.83 12.03
CA ARG A 271 -0.51 -9.79 11.44
C ARG A 271 0.41 -10.90 11.92
N ASP A 272 0.41 -11.19 13.22
CA ASP A 272 1.25 -12.27 13.75
C ASP A 272 0.82 -12.69 15.16
N ALA A 273 1.28 -13.85 15.61
CA ALA A 273 1.05 -14.37 16.95
C ALA A 273 2.32 -15.01 17.56
N TYR A 274 2.46 -14.89 18.87
CA TYR A 274 3.51 -15.54 19.64
C TYR A 274 2.95 -16.00 20.98
N LEU A 275 2.94 -17.31 21.22
CA LEU A 275 2.21 -17.90 22.34
C LEU A 275 0.76 -17.37 22.35
N ARG A 276 0.36 -16.69 23.43
CA ARG A 276 -0.97 -16.10 23.57
C ARG A 276 -1.02 -14.63 23.16
N SER A 277 0.08 -14.07 22.68
CA SER A 277 0.16 -12.68 22.22
C SER A 277 -0.17 -12.57 20.75
N MET A 278 -0.72 -11.42 20.34
CA MET A 278 -1.13 -11.16 18.96
C MET A 278 -0.76 -9.73 18.55
N LEU A 279 -0.36 -9.59 17.27
CA LEU A 279 -0.24 -8.31 16.58
C LEU A 279 -1.36 -8.15 15.57
N GLN A 280 -1.87 -6.93 15.51
CA GLN A 280 -2.96 -6.55 14.64
C GLN A 280 -2.72 -5.15 14.08
N VAL A 281 -3.00 -4.97 12.79
CA VAL A 281 -2.91 -3.67 12.12
C VAL A 281 -4.32 -3.14 11.89
N GLY A 282 -4.49 -1.83 12.09
CA GLY A 282 -5.76 -1.15 11.86
C GLY A 282 -6.17 -1.09 10.39
N GLU A 283 -7.26 -0.38 10.14
CA GLU A 283 -7.78 -0.17 8.79
C GLU A 283 -6.79 0.61 7.93
N ALA A 284 -6.80 0.34 6.61
CA ALA A 284 -5.91 0.96 5.63
C ALA A 284 -4.39 0.86 5.93
N GLY A 285 -3.97 -0.01 6.87
CA GLY A 285 -2.56 -0.18 7.23
C GLY A 285 -2.06 0.77 8.31
N PHE A 286 -2.92 1.59 8.91
CA PHE A 286 -2.54 2.53 9.96
C PHE A 286 -2.75 1.96 11.35
N GLY A 287 -1.76 2.17 12.20
CA GLY A 287 -1.78 1.76 13.59
C GLY A 287 -1.42 0.30 13.82
N LEU A 288 -0.52 0.06 14.77
CA LEU A 288 -0.13 -1.28 15.22
C LEU A 288 -0.60 -1.51 16.65
N GLN A 289 -1.49 -2.48 16.82
CA GLN A 289 -2.03 -2.89 18.11
C GLN A 289 -1.35 -4.19 18.56
N TYR A 290 -0.87 -4.19 19.80
CA TYR A 290 -0.27 -5.35 20.45
C TYR A 290 -1.18 -5.83 21.58
N TYR A 291 -1.60 -7.09 21.50
CA TYR A 291 -2.39 -7.77 22.51
C TYR A 291 -1.46 -8.72 23.27
N PRO A 292 -1.09 -8.42 24.53
CA PRO A 292 -0.18 -9.29 25.28
C PRO A 292 -0.77 -10.67 25.59
N ASP A 293 -2.09 -10.75 25.75
CA ASP A 293 -2.83 -11.98 25.99
C ASP A 293 -4.21 -11.88 25.35
N ILE A 294 -4.48 -12.72 24.34
CA ILE A 294 -5.80 -12.82 23.68
C ILE A 294 -6.96 -13.19 24.63
N GLY A 295 -6.65 -13.71 25.82
CA GLY A 295 -7.63 -13.93 26.88
C GLY A 295 -8.24 -12.62 27.40
N LYS A 296 -7.54 -11.50 27.21
CA LYS A 296 -7.89 -10.14 27.65
C LYS A 296 -7.93 -9.21 26.43
N SER A 297 -8.79 -9.52 25.47
CA SER A 297 -8.87 -8.80 24.19
C SER A 297 -9.28 -7.33 24.32
N ASP A 298 -9.76 -6.88 25.48
CA ASP A 298 -10.00 -5.47 25.78
C ASP A 298 -8.73 -4.68 26.16
N GLN A 299 -7.60 -5.36 26.39
CA GLN A 299 -6.36 -4.79 26.90
C GLN A 299 -5.23 -4.85 25.87
N PHE A 300 -5.32 -4.03 24.83
CA PHE A 300 -4.23 -3.86 23.87
C PHE A 300 -3.36 -2.63 24.16
N LYS A 301 -2.13 -2.64 23.65
CA LYS A 301 -1.21 -1.51 23.61
C LYS A 301 -1.08 -1.02 22.17
N LEU A 302 -1.24 0.28 21.95
CA LEU A 302 -0.96 0.90 20.66
C LEU A 302 0.55 1.16 20.57
N LEU A 303 1.24 0.51 19.64
CA LEU A 303 2.69 0.66 19.43
C LEU A 303 3.02 1.84 18.53
N THR A 304 2.17 2.13 17.54
CA THR A 304 2.26 3.30 16.68
C THR A 304 0.88 3.62 16.10
N GLU A 305 0.64 4.87 15.71
CA GLU A 305 -0.51 5.32 14.91
C GLU A 305 -0.18 5.42 13.41
N GLU A 306 1.11 5.33 13.06
CA GLU A 306 1.60 5.56 11.71
C GLU A 306 1.28 4.38 10.78
N TYR A 307 1.53 4.57 9.48
CA TYR A 307 1.40 3.50 8.49
C TYR A 307 2.42 2.39 8.76
N VAL A 308 1.95 1.15 8.85
CA VAL A 308 2.75 -0.03 9.15
C VAL A 308 2.98 -0.81 7.85
N TYR A 309 4.24 -0.97 7.47
CA TYR A 309 4.62 -1.75 6.29
C TYR A 309 4.66 -3.25 6.61
N ASP A 310 5.31 -3.62 7.70
CA ASP A 310 5.37 -5.00 8.18
C ASP A 310 5.48 -5.03 9.70
N ALA A 311 4.96 -6.09 10.31
CA ALA A 311 5.00 -6.29 11.76
C ALA A 311 4.94 -7.78 12.08
N LYS A 312 5.87 -8.23 12.93
CA LYS A 312 6.02 -9.64 13.31
C LYS A 312 6.53 -9.77 14.73
N PHE A 313 6.30 -10.92 15.34
CA PHE A 313 7.04 -11.33 16.53
C PHE A 313 8.44 -11.82 16.14
N ALA A 314 9.34 -11.82 17.11
CA ALA A 314 10.69 -12.35 17.05
C ALA A 314 10.99 -13.16 18.31
N ALA A 315 12.16 -13.79 18.36
CA ALA A 315 12.55 -14.69 19.43
C ALA A 315 12.35 -14.08 20.84
N GLY A 316 11.79 -14.88 21.75
CA GLY A 316 11.49 -14.44 23.12
C GLY A 316 10.31 -13.47 23.24
N GLY A 317 9.47 -13.38 22.21
CA GLY A 317 8.29 -12.52 22.19
C GLY A 317 8.59 -11.06 21.92
N LYS A 318 9.78 -10.72 21.40
CA LYS A 318 10.07 -9.37 20.90
C LYS A 318 9.14 -9.04 19.75
N ILE A 319 8.89 -7.75 19.54
CA ILE A 319 8.04 -7.25 18.47
C ILE A 319 8.92 -6.42 17.55
N VAL A 320 8.84 -6.66 16.25
CA VAL A 320 9.60 -5.93 15.24
C VAL A 320 8.65 -5.46 14.17
N TYR A 321 8.71 -4.18 13.84
CA TYR A 321 7.85 -3.61 12.82
C TYR A 321 8.53 -2.46 12.09
N THR A 322 8.11 -2.23 10.86
CA THR A 322 8.50 -1.10 10.03
C THR A 322 7.31 -0.17 9.89
N ALA A 323 7.53 1.11 10.18
CA ALA A 323 6.50 2.13 10.09
C ALA A 323 7.03 3.39 9.41
N GLN A 324 6.12 4.13 8.76
CA GLN A 324 6.45 5.43 8.21
C GLN A 324 6.75 6.42 9.33
N ASP A 325 7.81 7.21 9.15
CA ASP A 325 8.11 8.42 9.91
C ASP A 325 8.36 9.55 8.91
N ARG A 326 7.33 10.40 8.70
CA ARG A 326 7.30 11.47 7.68
C ARG A 326 7.57 10.95 6.26
N ASN A 327 8.80 11.09 5.76
CA ASN A 327 9.26 10.66 4.43
C ASN A 327 10.28 9.51 4.50
N LYS A 328 10.37 8.84 5.66
CA LYS A 328 11.32 7.77 5.97
C LYS A 328 10.59 6.54 6.46
N ILE A 329 11.27 5.41 6.41
CA ILE A 329 10.80 4.16 7.02
C ILE A 329 11.74 3.82 8.17
N ASN A 330 11.17 3.64 9.36
CA ASN A 330 11.92 3.19 10.52
C ASN A 330 11.53 1.76 10.86
N LEU A 331 12.52 0.92 11.15
CA LEU A 331 12.33 -0.33 11.87
C LEU A 331 12.38 -0.03 13.37
N CYS A 332 11.36 -0.46 14.09
CA CYS A 332 11.26 -0.39 15.54
C CYS A 332 11.31 -1.80 16.14
N ILE A 333 12.00 -1.92 17.28
CA ILE A 333 12.08 -3.15 18.07
C ILE A 333 11.49 -2.83 19.43
N ALA A 334 10.51 -3.62 19.87
CA ALA A 334 9.97 -3.58 21.21
C ALA A 334 10.18 -4.91 21.94
N ASP A 335 10.23 -4.86 23.27
CA ASP A 335 10.26 -6.06 24.10
C ASP A 335 8.89 -6.76 24.14
N ARG A 336 8.84 -7.90 24.82
CA ARG A 336 7.60 -8.68 25.02
C ARG A 336 6.52 -7.95 25.81
N GLU A 337 6.81 -6.80 26.40
CA GLU A 337 5.83 -5.98 27.09
C GLU A 337 5.39 -4.81 26.18
N GLY A 338 5.85 -4.74 24.94
CA GLY A 338 5.57 -3.66 23.99
C GLY A 338 6.32 -2.36 24.29
N ARG A 339 7.41 -2.39 25.06
CA ARG A 339 8.26 -1.22 25.30
C ARG A 339 9.33 -1.13 24.22
N GLU A 340 9.45 0.02 23.56
CA GLU A 340 10.48 0.24 22.55
C GLU A 340 11.89 0.06 23.15
N LEU A 341 12.70 -0.74 22.47
CA LEU A 341 14.10 -1.01 22.78
C LEU A 341 15.04 -0.24 21.84
N ALA A 342 14.68 -0.15 20.56
CA ALA A 342 15.48 0.52 19.54
C ALA A 342 14.65 0.91 18.33
N SER A 343 15.11 1.92 17.58
CA SER A 343 14.56 2.32 16.29
C SER A 343 15.66 2.75 15.33
N PHE A 344 15.55 2.36 14.07
CA PHE A 344 16.52 2.65 13.01
C PHE A 344 15.81 3.02 11.73
N GLU A 345 16.24 4.10 11.08
CA GLU A 345 15.86 4.36 9.68
C GLU A 345 16.39 3.22 8.80
N VAL A 346 15.56 2.68 7.91
CA VAL A 346 15.85 1.55 7.01
C VAL A 346 15.44 1.85 5.57
N SER A 347 16.05 1.14 4.62
CA SER A 347 15.88 1.39 3.20
C SER A 347 14.59 0.85 2.56
N GLY A 348 13.77 0.11 3.32
CA GLY A 348 12.55 -0.50 2.82
C GLY A 348 11.63 -0.99 3.94
N GLY A 349 10.38 -1.27 3.59
CA GLY A 349 9.33 -1.62 4.54
C GLY A 349 9.20 -3.11 4.86
N SER A 350 9.76 -4.01 4.05
CA SER A 350 9.57 -5.46 4.24
C SER A 350 10.59 -6.08 5.20
N ILE A 351 10.15 -7.02 6.04
CA ILE A 351 11.01 -7.70 7.04
C ILE A 351 11.00 -9.22 6.79
N ALA A 352 12.17 -9.81 6.52
CA ALA A 352 12.37 -11.26 6.61
C ALA A 352 13.08 -11.59 7.92
N LEU A 353 12.59 -12.61 8.65
CA LEU A 353 13.22 -13.09 9.88
C LEU A 353 14.03 -14.35 9.62
N SER A 354 15.15 -14.50 10.32
CA SER A 354 15.81 -15.80 10.42
C SER A 354 14.90 -16.80 11.13
N PRO A 355 15.02 -18.12 10.85
CA PRO A 355 14.16 -19.14 11.47
C PRO A 355 14.25 -19.22 13.01
N ASP A 356 15.36 -18.78 13.59
CA ASP A 356 15.54 -18.68 15.04
C ASP A 356 14.97 -17.38 15.64
N GLY A 357 14.46 -16.47 14.81
CA GLY A 357 13.86 -15.20 15.19
C GLY A 357 14.85 -14.18 15.76
N LYS A 358 16.16 -14.37 15.59
CA LYS A 358 17.21 -13.51 16.21
C LYS A 358 17.75 -12.44 15.26
N THR A 359 17.55 -12.59 13.96
CA THR A 359 18.01 -11.65 12.93
C THR A 359 16.85 -11.21 12.03
N ALA A 360 16.79 -9.91 11.75
CA ALA A 360 15.89 -9.34 10.74
C ALA A 360 16.68 -8.85 9.53
N TYR A 361 16.15 -9.10 8.34
CA TYR A 361 16.66 -8.61 7.07
C TYR A 361 15.64 -7.69 6.41
N ILE A 362 16.10 -6.55 5.91
CA ILE A 362 15.23 -5.59 5.22
C ILE A 362 15.21 -5.86 3.72
N GLY A 363 14.01 -5.88 3.16
CA GLY A 363 13.77 -5.83 1.71
C GLY A 363 13.92 -4.39 1.22
N GLY A 364 15.14 -4.04 0.81
CA GLY A 364 15.53 -2.66 0.53
C GLY A 364 16.96 -2.55 0.01
N LYS A 365 17.26 -1.47 -0.71
CA LYS A 365 18.57 -1.24 -1.36
C LYS A 365 19.77 -1.25 -0.40
N GLY A 366 19.52 -0.97 0.88
CA GLY A 366 20.52 -0.96 1.94
C GLY A 366 20.92 -2.36 2.41
N GLN A 367 20.19 -3.41 2.02
CA GLN A 367 20.43 -4.80 2.40
C GLN A 367 20.68 -4.96 3.90
N GLU A 368 19.88 -4.27 4.70
CA GLU A 368 20.12 -4.18 6.13
C GLU A 368 19.94 -5.52 6.84
N GLU A 369 20.83 -5.76 7.81
CA GLU A 369 20.76 -6.86 8.76
C GLU A 369 20.74 -6.27 10.17
N ILE A 370 19.76 -6.69 10.97
CA ILE A 370 19.54 -6.20 12.32
C ILE A 370 19.62 -7.39 13.27
N SER A 371 20.48 -7.28 14.28
CA SER A 371 20.48 -8.20 15.41
C SER A 371 19.34 -7.81 16.34
N LEU A 372 18.34 -8.68 16.47
CA LEU A 372 17.20 -8.46 17.33
C LEU A 372 17.54 -8.78 18.79
N GLU A 373 18.53 -9.63 19.02
CA GLU A 373 19.07 -9.90 20.36
C GLU A 373 19.71 -8.66 20.96
N GLU A 374 20.62 -8.04 20.20
CA GLU A 374 21.33 -6.83 20.62
C GLU A 374 20.55 -5.53 20.36
N GLY A 375 19.50 -5.60 19.54
CA GLY A 375 18.72 -4.43 19.13
C GLY A 375 19.57 -3.42 18.37
N LYS A 376 20.33 -3.86 17.36
CA LYS A 376 21.24 -2.98 16.60
C LYS A 376 21.30 -3.33 15.11
N LEU A 377 21.50 -2.31 14.28
CA LEU A 377 21.87 -2.47 12.87
C LEU A 377 23.29 -3.04 12.77
N VAL A 378 23.42 -4.24 12.21
CA VAL A 378 24.69 -4.99 12.07
C VAL A 378 25.35 -4.69 10.72
N LYS A 379 24.54 -4.61 9.66
CA LYS A 379 25.02 -4.42 8.29
C LYS A 379 24.14 -3.44 7.53
N ARG A 380 24.76 -2.57 6.73
CA ARG A 380 24.12 -1.76 5.69
C ARG A 380 25.09 -1.55 4.53
N LYS A 381 24.60 -1.72 3.31
CA LYS A 381 25.31 -1.42 2.08
C LYS A 381 25.02 0.03 1.67
N GLY A 382 26.08 0.85 1.57
CA GLY A 382 25.98 2.23 1.13
C GLY A 382 25.22 3.14 2.11
N GLN A 383 24.94 4.36 1.68
CA GLN A 383 24.04 5.27 2.39
C GLN A 383 22.61 5.12 1.86
N LEU A 384 21.62 5.45 2.69
CA LEU A 384 20.20 5.43 2.29
C LEU A 384 19.90 6.47 1.20
N TYR A 385 20.66 7.56 1.18
CA TYR A 385 20.58 8.62 0.17
C TYR A 385 21.95 8.81 -0.46
N ASN A 386 22.01 9.04 -1.77
CA ASN A 386 23.25 9.41 -2.47
C ASN A 386 23.58 10.89 -2.14
N GLU A 387 24.80 11.23 -1.70
CA GLU A 387 25.12 12.58 -1.19
C GLU A 387 24.91 13.69 -2.23
N ALA A 388 25.16 13.43 -3.52
CA ALA A 388 25.02 14.45 -4.58
C ALA A 388 23.57 14.65 -5.08
N GLU A 389 22.76 13.58 -5.10
CA GLU A 389 21.34 13.63 -5.48
C GLU A 389 20.42 13.90 -4.27
N GLY A 390 20.94 13.67 -3.07
CA GLY A 390 20.20 13.70 -1.81
C GLY A 390 19.58 15.04 -1.50
N GLU A 391 20.21 16.16 -1.88
CA GLU A 391 19.62 17.49 -1.67
C GLU A 391 18.39 17.72 -2.57
N VAL A 392 18.44 17.28 -3.82
CA VAL A 392 17.30 17.39 -4.76
C VAL A 392 16.19 16.45 -4.33
N TYR A 393 16.53 15.22 -3.93
CA TYR A 393 15.56 14.25 -3.40
C TYR A 393 14.89 14.77 -2.13
N ALA A 394 15.65 15.40 -1.22
CA ALA A 394 15.11 16.00 -0.02
C ALA A 394 14.14 17.16 -0.34
N ALA A 395 14.46 17.99 -1.34
CA ALA A 395 13.56 19.04 -1.81
C ALA A 395 12.26 18.47 -2.39
N ILE A 396 12.35 17.44 -3.25
CA ILE A 396 11.19 16.73 -3.82
C ILE A 396 10.34 16.11 -2.71
N LEU A 397 10.96 15.32 -1.82
CA LEU A 397 10.25 14.62 -0.75
C LEU A 397 9.57 15.60 0.21
N GLY A 398 10.27 16.67 0.60
CA GLY A 398 9.69 17.71 1.45
C GLY A 398 8.54 18.45 0.76
N ALA A 399 8.70 18.83 -0.51
CA ALA A 399 7.64 19.46 -1.29
C ALA A 399 6.41 18.56 -1.41
N MET A 400 6.59 17.28 -1.75
CA MET A 400 5.48 16.33 -1.91
C MET A 400 4.82 16.01 -0.57
N ASP A 401 5.58 15.89 0.53
CA ASP A 401 5.01 15.73 1.87
C ASP A 401 4.09 16.91 2.22
N ILE A 402 4.54 18.16 2.04
CA ILE A 402 3.71 19.34 2.32
C ILE A 402 2.47 19.40 1.42
N TYR A 403 2.64 19.11 0.13
CA TYR A 403 1.52 19.11 -0.82
C TYR A 403 0.45 18.07 -0.42
N TYR A 404 0.86 16.84 -0.17
CA TYR A 404 -0.06 15.74 0.10
C TYR A 404 -0.57 15.71 1.54
N LYS A 405 0.16 16.28 2.50
CA LYS A 405 -0.37 16.56 3.84
C LYS A 405 -1.65 17.37 3.74
N HIS A 406 -1.66 18.42 2.93
CA HIS A 406 -2.84 19.22 2.71
C HIS A 406 -3.94 18.43 1.98
N GLU A 407 -3.61 17.71 0.90
CA GLU A 407 -4.61 16.91 0.17
C GLU A 407 -5.30 15.84 1.04
N MET A 408 -4.53 15.21 1.93
CA MET A 408 -4.97 14.06 2.73
C MET A 408 -5.64 14.46 4.05
N THR A 409 -5.21 15.59 4.63
CA THR A 409 -5.60 15.99 6.00
C THR A 409 -6.23 17.38 6.07
N GLY A 410 -6.08 18.22 5.05
CA GLY A 410 -6.52 19.62 5.06
C GLY A 410 -5.63 20.58 5.85
N VAL A 411 -4.55 20.09 6.47
CA VAL A 411 -3.62 20.94 7.24
C VAL A 411 -2.90 21.93 6.32
N GLU A 412 -2.87 23.19 6.73
CA GLU A 412 -2.24 24.30 5.99
C GLU A 412 -0.84 24.57 6.58
N ASP A 413 0.20 23.96 6.03
CA ASP A 413 1.57 24.04 6.55
C ASP A 413 2.39 25.15 5.85
N TYR A 414 2.18 26.39 6.28
CA TYR A 414 2.82 27.57 5.70
C TYR A 414 4.36 27.60 5.86
N GLU A 415 4.88 27.16 7.01
CA GLU A 415 6.32 27.09 7.26
C GLU A 415 6.96 25.98 6.42
N GLY A 416 6.32 24.83 6.31
CA GLY A 416 6.74 23.76 5.39
C GLY A 416 6.72 24.20 3.94
N ALA A 417 5.67 24.92 3.51
CA ALA A 417 5.61 25.45 2.15
C ALA A 417 6.78 26.39 1.85
N LYS A 418 7.12 27.29 2.78
CA LYS A 418 8.28 28.18 2.66
C LYS A 418 9.61 27.43 2.67
N ALA A 419 9.67 26.28 3.33
CA ALA A 419 10.88 25.48 3.42
C ALA A 419 11.22 24.73 2.12
N TYR A 420 10.24 24.43 1.26
CA TYR A 420 10.44 23.55 0.09
C TYR A 420 10.00 24.15 -1.25
N PHE A 421 9.26 25.26 -1.23
CA PHE A 421 8.83 25.95 -2.44
C PHE A 421 9.34 27.39 -2.48
N VAL A 422 9.67 27.86 -3.68
CA VAL A 422 10.00 29.27 -3.96
C VAL A 422 9.44 29.65 -5.33
N ASP A 423 9.14 30.92 -5.55
CA ASP A 423 8.81 31.43 -6.87
C ASP A 423 10.11 31.89 -7.57
N SER A 424 10.24 31.61 -8.86
CA SER A 424 11.37 32.00 -9.71
C SER A 424 10.94 32.97 -10.81
N HIS A 425 11.87 33.83 -11.23
CA HIS A 425 11.72 34.74 -12.38
C HIS A 425 12.59 34.35 -13.57
N ASP A 426 13.47 33.36 -13.41
CA ASP A 426 14.27 32.80 -14.51
C ASP A 426 14.50 31.29 -14.31
N PRO A 427 13.67 30.44 -14.94
CA PRO A 427 12.45 30.78 -15.68
C PRO A 427 11.29 31.17 -14.74
N GLU A 428 10.32 31.93 -15.25
CA GLU A 428 9.14 32.37 -14.49
C GLU A 428 8.25 31.17 -14.05
N GLN A 429 8.24 30.87 -12.74
CA GLN A 429 7.55 29.72 -12.13
C GLN A 429 7.12 30.05 -10.70
N TRP A 430 5.89 29.73 -10.30
CA TRP A 430 5.25 30.25 -9.10
C TRP A 430 4.68 29.14 -8.18
N ALA A 431 5.47 28.11 -7.88
CA ALA A 431 5.02 26.99 -7.05
C ALA A 431 4.66 27.41 -5.62
N TYR A 432 5.39 28.35 -5.02
CA TYR A 432 5.08 28.80 -3.66
C TYR A 432 3.72 29.51 -3.64
N PHE A 433 3.50 30.45 -4.55
CA PHE A 433 2.20 31.10 -4.74
C PHE A 433 1.07 30.09 -5.00
N GLU A 434 1.30 29.07 -5.83
CA GLU A 434 0.30 28.06 -6.15
C GLU A 434 -0.11 27.23 -4.92
N VAL A 435 0.87 26.75 -4.14
CA VAL A 435 0.63 25.99 -2.90
C VAL A 435 -0.13 26.85 -1.88
N LEU A 436 0.24 28.11 -1.71
CA LEU A 436 -0.45 29.01 -0.76
C LEU A 436 -1.90 29.30 -1.16
N ASN A 437 -2.18 29.46 -2.46
CA ASN A 437 -3.56 29.63 -2.92
C ASN A 437 -4.35 28.34 -2.77
N ARG A 438 -3.73 27.18 -2.99
CA ARG A 438 -4.36 25.89 -2.76
C ARG A 438 -4.83 25.75 -1.31
N PHE A 439 -3.99 26.06 -0.32
CA PHE A 439 -4.39 26.08 1.11
C PHE A 439 -5.60 26.99 1.39
N LYS A 440 -5.69 28.12 0.69
CA LYS A 440 -6.79 29.08 0.89
C LYS A 440 -8.09 28.61 0.23
N GLU A 441 -7.99 28.01 -0.95
CA GLU A 441 -9.15 27.70 -1.79
C GLU A 441 -9.70 26.29 -1.54
N MET A 442 -8.84 25.33 -1.17
CA MET A 442 -9.22 23.97 -0.77
C MET A 442 -9.53 23.90 0.71
N LYS A 443 -10.82 23.98 1.06
CA LYS A 443 -11.28 23.84 2.46
C LYS A 443 -11.84 22.45 2.71
N TYR A 444 -11.16 21.70 3.57
CA TYR A 444 -11.58 20.39 4.05
C TYR A 444 -12.37 20.50 5.36
N LYS A 445 -13.16 19.47 5.69
CA LYS A 445 -13.90 19.42 6.97
C LYS A 445 -12.90 19.23 8.12
N SER A 446 -13.20 19.78 9.30
CA SER A 446 -12.32 19.73 10.48
C SER A 446 -11.87 18.32 10.91
N VAL A 447 -12.67 17.29 10.61
CA VAL A 447 -12.35 15.89 10.94
C VAL A 447 -11.12 15.38 10.17
N TYR A 448 -10.82 15.93 8.99
CA TYR A 448 -9.67 15.52 8.18
C TYR A 448 -8.32 15.83 8.85
N ASN A 449 -8.26 16.85 9.70
CA ASN A 449 -7.04 17.24 10.40
C ASN A 449 -6.57 16.17 11.41
N LEU A 450 -7.40 15.19 11.72
CA LEU A 450 -7.08 14.07 12.61
C LEU A 450 -6.56 12.84 11.88
N TYR A 451 -6.59 12.83 10.54
CA TYR A 451 -6.18 11.68 9.75
C TYR A 451 -4.66 11.58 9.68
N LYS A 452 -4.16 10.36 9.83
CA LYS A 452 -2.77 10.02 9.47
C LYS A 452 -2.72 9.78 7.97
N TYR A 453 -1.55 9.97 7.38
CA TYR A 453 -1.34 9.74 5.96
C TYR A 453 0.06 9.19 5.69
N VAL A 454 0.22 8.55 4.55
CA VAL A 454 1.50 8.08 4.02
C VAL A 454 1.68 8.61 2.61
N VAL A 455 2.91 9.00 2.25
CA VAL A 455 3.27 9.44 0.90
C VAL A 455 4.43 8.61 0.40
N ARG A 456 4.21 7.93 -0.72
CA ARG A 456 5.21 7.17 -1.45
C ARG A 456 5.58 7.96 -2.71
N VAL A 457 6.88 8.11 -2.95
CA VAL A 457 7.41 8.91 -4.05
C VAL A 457 8.47 8.11 -4.78
N GLU A 458 8.33 8.04 -6.10
CA GLU A 458 9.28 7.40 -7.00
C GLU A 458 9.67 8.34 -8.14
N LEU A 459 10.91 8.22 -8.61
CA LEU A 459 11.34 8.83 -9.88
C LEU A 459 10.94 7.92 -11.02
N LEU A 460 10.18 8.47 -11.97
CA LEU A 460 9.73 7.75 -13.17
C LEU A 460 10.75 7.86 -14.31
N GLU A 461 11.61 8.88 -14.26
CA GLU A 461 12.70 9.12 -15.20
C GLU A 461 13.91 9.70 -14.43
N PRO A 462 15.16 9.49 -14.89
CA PRO A 462 16.34 10.13 -14.29
C PRO A 462 16.20 11.66 -14.25
N ILE A 463 16.66 12.28 -13.16
CA ILE A 463 16.61 13.74 -13.00
C ILE A 463 17.43 14.41 -14.10
N LYS A 464 16.83 15.42 -14.74
CA LYS A 464 17.49 16.22 -15.76
C LYS A 464 18.07 17.49 -15.13
N TYR A 465 19.39 17.63 -15.15
CA TYR A 465 20.09 18.81 -14.65
C TYR A 465 20.38 19.83 -15.75
N PHE A 466 20.28 21.11 -15.41
CA PHE A 466 20.57 22.25 -16.27
C PHE A 466 21.62 23.14 -15.60
N GLY A 467 22.89 22.74 -15.74
CA GLY A 467 23.96 23.31 -14.93
C GLY A 467 23.86 22.87 -13.46
N GLU A 468 24.43 23.64 -12.55
CA GLU A 468 24.56 23.27 -11.13
C GLU A 468 23.34 23.66 -10.27
N ASN A 469 22.50 24.58 -10.77
CA ASN A 469 21.47 25.23 -9.95
C ASN A 469 20.03 25.05 -10.47
N ARG A 470 19.81 24.23 -11.50
CA ARG A 470 18.48 23.93 -12.03
C ARG A 470 18.33 22.45 -12.34
N ALA A 471 17.13 21.91 -12.07
CA ALA A 471 16.79 20.54 -12.39
C ALA A 471 15.30 20.40 -12.72
N SER A 472 14.95 19.35 -13.48
CA SER A 472 13.57 18.90 -13.66
C SER A 472 13.45 17.42 -13.29
N ALA A 473 12.35 17.06 -12.65
CA ALA A 473 12.08 15.70 -12.21
C ALA A 473 10.65 15.27 -12.57
N LEU A 474 10.48 14.04 -13.04
CA LEU A 474 9.17 13.42 -13.19
C LEU A 474 8.99 12.40 -12.06
N VAL A 475 8.04 12.66 -11.17
CA VAL A 475 7.77 11.79 -10.01
C VAL A 475 6.40 11.16 -10.09
N GLY A 476 6.30 9.90 -9.65
CA GLY A 476 5.07 9.24 -9.29
C GLY A 476 4.84 9.42 -7.79
N VAL A 477 3.63 9.80 -7.39
CA VAL A 477 3.26 9.95 -5.99
C VAL A 477 1.99 9.19 -5.71
N VAL A 478 2.02 8.32 -4.70
CA VAL A 478 0.85 7.64 -4.15
C VAL A 478 0.70 8.06 -2.70
N ALA A 479 -0.47 8.54 -2.34
CA ALA A 479 -0.79 8.95 -0.98
C ALA A 479 -2.09 8.33 -0.51
N GLU A 480 -2.11 7.88 0.74
CA GLU A 480 -3.23 7.22 1.40
C GLU A 480 -3.39 7.77 2.81
N ASN A 481 -4.62 7.79 3.33
CA ASN A 481 -4.90 8.20 4.69
C ASN A 481 -5.54 7.09 5.53
N SER A 482 -5.59 7.30 6.85
CA SER A 482 -6.11 6.36 7.83
C SER A 482 -7.62 6.06 7.72
N MET A 483 -8.33 6.69 6.79
CA MET A 483 -9.73 6.39 6.46
C MET A 483 -9.86 5.52 5.21
N GLY A 484 -8.75 5.07 4.62
CA GLY A 484 -8.74 4.28 3.38
C GLY A 484 -8.97 5.10 2.11
N SER A 485 -8.93 6.45 2.18
CA SER A 485 -8.90 7.27 0.98
C SER A 485 -7.47 7.34 0.45
N GLY A 486 -7.30 7.16 -0.86
CA GLY A 486 -6.01 7.29 -1.51
C GLY A 486 -6.11 7.92 -2.88
N MET A 487 -4.97 8.41 -3.37
CA MET A 487 -4.82 8.90 -4.74
C MET A 487 -3.39 8.66 -5.24
N GLY A 488 -3.27 8.45 -6.55
CA GLY A 488 -2.00 8.42 -7.27
C GLY A 488 -1.96 9.52 -8.32
N MET A 489 -0.87 10.27 -8.40
CA MET A 489 -0.65 11.27 -9.45
C MET A 489 0.81 11.27 -9.89
N GLN A 490 1.04 11.73 -11.12
CA GLN A 490 2.38 12.05 -11.61
C GLN A 490 2.59 13.56 -11.59
N HIS A 491 3.75 14.01 -11.14
CA HIS A 491 4.12 15.43 -11.14
C HIS A 491 5.40 15.66 -11.93
N SER A 492 5.35 16.62 -12.86
CA SER A 492 6.56 17.21 -13.44
C SER A 492 6.97 18.40 -12.58
N LEU A 493 8.08 18.27 -11.87
CA LEU A 493 8.61 19.26 -10.95
C LEU A 493 9.78 19.99 -11.60
N GLU A 494 9.82 21.29 -11.39
CA GLU A 494 10.95 22.15 -11.73
C GLU A 494 11.59 22.61 -10.43
N LEU A 495 12.92 22.59 -10.38
CA LEU A 495 13.68 22.88 -9.18
C LEU A 495 14.82 23.85 -9.45
N ILE A 496 15.13 24.67 -8.44
CA ILE A 496 16.29 25.56 -8.44
C ILE A 496 17.08 25.43 -7.14
N LYS A 497 18.38 25.72 -7.20
CA LYS A 497 19.25 25.84 -6.04
C LYS A 497 19.47 27.31 -5.70
N GLU A 498 19.00 27.74 -4.52
CA GLU A 498 19.20 29.09 -3.99
C GLU A 498 19.91 29.04 -2.65
N SER A 499 20.97 29.84 -2.49
CA SER A 499 21.77 29.91 -1.26
C SER A 499 22.21 28.53 -0.73
N GLY A 500 22.54 27.61 -1.65
CA GLY A 500 23.01 26.27 -1.31
C GLY A 500 21.91 25.23 -1.04
N LYS A 501 20.63 25.58 -1.16
CA LYS A 501 19.50 24.67 -0.92
C LYS A 501 18.59 24.57 -2.14
N TRP A 502 18.07 23.37 -2.41
CA TRP A 502 17.12 23.13 -3.50
C TRP A 502 15.67 23.38 -3.07
N TYR A 503 14.88 23.90 -4.01
CA TYR A 503 13.45 24.21 -3.86
C TYR A 503 12.70 23.78 -5.12
N VAL A 504 11.43 23.40 -4.97
CA VAL A 504 10.51 23.23 -6.09
C VAL A 504 9.94 24.59 -6.47
N THR A 505 10.01 24.94 -7.75
CA THR A 505 9.61 26.23 -8.30
C THR A 505 8.42 26.17 -9.23
N GLY A 506 8.13 25.01 -9.82
CA GLY A 506 6.97 24.86 -10.70
C GLY A 506 6.47 23.44 -10.81
N PHE A 507 5.17 23.31 -11.08
CA PHE A 507 4.52 22.06 -11.43
C PHE A 507 4.05 22.13 -12.89
N SER A 508 4.45 21.15 -13.71
CA SER A 508 4.04 21.00 -15.11
C SER A 508 4.21 22.29 -15.95
N THR A 509 5.33 23.00 -15.74
CA THR A 509 5.63 24.26 -16.45
C THR A 509 6.58 24.08 -17.64
N PHE A 510 7.44 23.07 -17.61
CA PHE A 510 8.31 22.66 -18.73
C PHE A 510 9.06 23.82 -19.41
N PRO A 511 9.77 24.69 -18.66
CA PRO A 511 10.25 25.98 -19.15
C PRO A 511 11.19 25.88 -20.36
N ASP A 512 11.97 24.79 -20.45
CA ASP A 512 12.94 24.55 -21.53
C ASP A 512 12.33 23.86 -22.76
N SER A 513 11.04 23.49 -22.71
CA SER A 513 10.35 22.86 -23.84
C SER A 513 10.10 23.84 -24.99
N LYS A 514 9.87 23.31 -26.18
CA LYS A 514 9.45 24.12 -27.34
C LYS A 514 8.03 24.64 -27.12
N GLU A 515 7.17 23.79 -26.59
CA GLU A 515 5.76 24.02 -26.32
C GLU A 515 5.55 25.17 -25.32
N ALA A 516 6.32 25.23 -24.23
CA ALA A 516 6.26 26.33 -23.27
C ALA A 516 6.65 27.67 -23.91
N ARG A 517 7.70 27.70 -24.74
CA ARG A 517 8.13 28.91 -25.46
C ARG A 517 7.08 29.38 -26.46
N GLU A 518 6.50 28.46 -27.24
CA GLU A 518 5.42 28.77 -28.19
C GLU A 518 4.15 29.25 -27.47
N MET A 519 3.83 28.64 -26.33
CA MET A 519 2.70 29.06 -25.50
C MET A 519 2.92 30.47 -24.95
N ARG A 520 4.11 30.79 -24.43
CA ARG A 520 4.43 32.13 -23.94
C ARG A 520 4.24 33.19 -25.02
N GLN A 521 4.79 32.98 -26.22
CA GLN A 521 4.59 33.89 -27.36
C GLN A 521 3.11 34.08 -27.72
N ARG A 522 2.30 33.02 -27.59
CA ARG A 522 0.86 33.09 -27.83
C ARG A 522 0.14 33.90 -26.75
N VAL A 523 0.44 33.65 -25.48
CA VAL A 523 -0.16 34.38 -24.37
C VAL A 523 0.23 35.86 -24.42
N GLU A 524 1.46 36.20 -24.77
CA GLU A 524 1.86 37.60 -24.96
C GLU A 524 1.03 38.31 -26.05
N LYS A 525 0.67 37.62 -27.14
CA LYS A 525 -0.24 38.16 -28.16
C LYS A 525 -1.65 38.35 -27.59
N ILE A 526 -2.15 37.40 -26.80
CA ILE A 526 -3.45 37.49 -26.12
C ILE A 526 -3.46 38.66 -25.13
N ALA A 527 -2.41 38.83 -24.33
CA ALA A 527 -2.26 39.93 -23.39
C ALA A 527 -2.27 41.29 -24.11
N LYS A 528 -1.57 41.42 -25.25
CA LYS A 528 -1.62 42.64 -26.08
C LYS A 528 -3.04 42.94 -26.59
N GLN A 529 -3.77 41.91 -27.03
CA GLN A 529 -5.17 42.04 -27.46
C GLN A 529 -6.11 42.42 -26.31
N ALA A 530 -5.96 41.79 -25.14
CA ALA A 530 -6.73 42.09 -23.95
C ALA A 530 -6.48 43.53 -23.46
N ARG A 531 -5.22 43.99 -23.47
CA ARG A 531 -4.85 45.38 -23.17
C ARG A 531 -5.47 46.39 -24.14
N ALA A 532 -5.62 46.02 -25.41
CA ALA A 532 -6.31 46.84 -26.41
C ALA A 532 -7.84 46.81 -26.29
N GLY A 533 -8.39 46.03 -25.35
CA GLY A 533 -9.82 45.90 -25.12
C GLY A 533 -10.53 44.96 -26.10
N SER A 534 -9.82 44.21 -26.93
CA SER A 534 -10.43 43.36 -27.98
C SER A 534 -10.80 41.95 -27.51
N LEU A 535 -10.56 41.61 -26.24
CA LEU A 535 -10.87 40.32 -25.63
C LEU A 535 -11.54 40.55 -24.27
N PHE A 536 -12.24 39.52 -23.77
CA PHE A 536 -12.81 39.47 -22.42
C PHE A 536 -13.68 40.69 -22.08
N ASP A 537 -14.51 41.13 -23.03
CA ASP A 537 -15.41 42.27 -22.90
C ASP A 537 -14.74 43.57 -22.41
N GLY A 538 -13.44 43.73 -22.73
CA GLY A 538 -12.66 44.91 -22.37
C GLY A 538 -12.22 44.96 -20.90
N GLN A 539 -12.34 43.87 -20.14
CA GLN A 539 -12.01 43.82 -18.71
C GLN A 539 -10.58 44.29 -18.37
N LEU A 540 -9.63 44.08 -19.28
CA LEU A 540 -8.22 44.46 -19.13
C LEU A 540 -7.81 45.67 -19.99
N ASN A 541 -8.76 46.41 -20.54
CA ASN A 541 -8.48 47.53 -21.44
C ASN A 541 -7.61 48.61 -20.76
N GLY A 542 -6.52 48.99 -21.41
CA GLY A 542 -5.58 50.00 -20.94
C GLY A 542 -4.65 49.56 -19.80
N LYS A 543 -4.87 48.38 -19.19
CA LYS A 543 -4.07 47.90 -18.06
C LYS A 543 -2.70 47.39 -18.50
N GLU A 544 -1.69 47.52 -17.64
CA GLU A 544 -0.40 46.86 -17.87
C GLU A 544 -0.53 45.37 -17.52
N ILE A 545 -0.04 44.50 -18.39
CA ILE A 545 -0.17 43.05 -18.26
C ILE A 545 1.20 42.40 -18.47
N GLU A 546 1.64 41.62 -17.50
CA GLU A 546 2.83 40.77 -17.56
C GLU A 546 2.41 39.30 -17.52
N VAL A 547 3.06 38.46 -18.34
CA VAL A 547 2.78 37.02 -18.40
C VAL A 547 3.64 36.28 -17.36
N GLY A 548 2.99 35.75 -16.34
CA GLY A 548 3.59 34.98 -15.26
C GLY A 548 3.83 33.51 -15.59
N GLN A 549 3.57 32.62 -14.62
CA GLN A 549 3.67 31.17 -14.79
C GLN A 549 2.71 30.67 -15.87
N ILE A 550 3.21 29.74 -16.70
CA ILE A 550 2.44 28.94 -17.66
C ILE A 550 2.46 27.50 -17.17
N GLN A 551 1.30 26.90 -16.97
CA GLN A 551 1.14 25.57 -16.45
C GLN A 551 0.27 24.72 -17.37
N PHE A 552 0.72 23.51 -17.67
CA PHE A 552 0.07 22.60 -18.60
C PHE A 552 -0.80 21.57 -17.88
N TRP A 553 -2.00 21.35 -18.41
CA TRP A 553 -3.04 20.51 -17.81
C TRP A 553 -3.59 19.50 -18.81
N GLN A 554 -4.03 18.37 -18.28
CA GLN A 554 -4.72 17.31 -19.00
C GLN A 554 -6.15 17.17 -18.45
N LEU A 555 -7.15 16.95 -19.31
CA LEU A 555 -8.58 16.87 -18.91
C LEU A 555 -9.28 15.55 -19.23
N SER A 556 -8.60 14.58 -19.85
CA SER A 556 -9.12 13.20 -19.83
C SER A 556 -9.33 12.72 -18.40
N GLU A 557 -8.49 13.24 -17.50
CA GLU A 557 -8.62 13.26 -16.04
C GLU A 557 -8.09 14.63 -15.61
N PRO A 558 -8.87 15.51 -14.94
CA PRO A 558 -8.50 16.91 -14.72
C PRO A 558 -7.33 17.07 -13.73
N HIS A 559 -6.10 16.92 -14.23
CA HIS A 559 -4.86 17.00 -13.45
C HIS A 559 -3.75 17.75 -14.21
N LEU A 560 -2.67 18.07 -13.49
CA LEU A 560 -1.45 18.64 -14.04
C LEU A 560 -0.80 17.67 -15.04
N ALA A 561 -0.46 18.15 -16.24
CA ALA A 561 0.08 17.27 -17.28
C ALA A 561 1.46 16.74 -16.87
N SER A 562 1.65 15.42 -16.85
CA SER A 562 2.95 14.81 -16.54
C SER A 562 3.95 14.91 -17.71
N LYS A 563 3.46 15.19 -18.91
CA LYS A 563 4.27 15.51 -20.10
C LYS A 563 3.61 16.62 -20.89
N VAL A 564 4.40 17.59 -21.36
CA VAL A 564 3.89 18.74 -22.10
C VAL A 564 3.09 18.37 -23.36
N GLY A 565 3.47 17.27 -24.03
CA GLY A 565 2.80 16.77 -25.23
C GLY A 565 1.37 16.30 -25.00
N ASN A 566 1.04 15.87 -23.77
CA ASN A 566 -0.28 15.35 -23.40
C ASN A 566 -1.26 16.46 -23.01
N ALA A 567 -0.77 17.70 -22.86
CA ALA A 567 -1.58 18.81 -22.41
C ALA A 567 -2.63 19.22 -23.45
N ASN A 568 -3.87 19.34 -22.98
CA ASN A 568 -5.01 19.88 -23.73
C ASN A 568 -5.59 21.15 -23.10
N TYR A 569 -5.09 21.54 -21.92
CA TYR A 569 -5.36 22.84 -21.29
C TYR A 569 -4.07 23.51 -20.83
N CYS A 570 -4.12 24.83 -20.70
CA CYS A 570 -3.04 25.63 -20.16
C CYS A 570 -3.64 26.68 -19.21
N LYS A 571 -3.18 26.69 -17.95
CA LYS A 571 -3.50 27.72 -16.96
C LYS A 571 -2.33 28.70 -16.93
N VAL A 572 -2.61 29.98 -17.02
CA VAL A 572 -1.59 31.04 -17.07
C VAL A 572 -1.93 32.12 -16.08
N TYR A 573 -0.97 32.52 -15.25
CA TYR A 573 -1.12 33.70 -14.42
C TYR A 573 -0.70 34.96 -15.19
N LEU A 574 -1.52 36.01 -15.10
CA LEU A 574 -1.23 37.33 -15.62
C LEU A 574 -1.12 38.30 -14.44
N LYS A 575 0.02 38.98 -14.27
CA LYS A 575 0.11 40.12 -13.35
C LYS A 575 -0.47 41.33 -14.06
N VAL A 576 -1.55 41.89 -13.52
CA VAL A 576 -2.22 43.05 -14.10
C VAL A 576 -2.13 44.22 -13.12
N LYS A 577 -1.56 45.34 -13.57
CA LYS A 577 -1.59 46.58 -12.76
C LYS A 577 -2.84 47.37 -13.06
N ASP A 578 -3.63 47.61 -12.02
CA ASP A 578 -4.87 48.38 -12.07
C ASP A 578 -4.81 49.48 -11.00
N ASN A 579 -4.79 50.75 -11.40
CA ASN A 579 -4.69 51.91 -10.50
C ASN A 579 -3.53 51.86 -9.49
N GLY A 580 -2.41 51.21 -9.84
CA GLY A 580 -1.22 51.08 -9.00
C GLY A 580 -1.21 49.85 -8.10
N GLU A 581 -2.30 49.08 -8.04
CA GLU A 581 -2.36 47.78 -7.37
C GLU A 581 -2.10 46.65 -8.37
N GLU A 582 -1.41 45.60 -7.94
CA GLU A 582 -1.20 44.40 -8.74
C GLU A 582 -2.28 43.35 -8.42
N VAL A 583 -2.96 42.89 -9.46
CA VAL A 583 -3.98 41.84 -9.38
C VAL A 583 -3.57 40.68 -10.26
N ILE A 584 -3.57 39.47 -9.70
CA ILE A 584 -3.29 38.25 -10.45
C ILE A 584 -4.58 37.75 -11.10
N TYR A 585 -4.54 37.57 -12.42
CA TYR A 585 -5.59 36.92 -13.18
C TYR A 585 -5.15 35.52 -13.62
N LYS A 586 -6.09 34.56 -13.58
CA LYS A 586 -6.00 33.24 -14.19
C LYS A 586 -6.60 33.29 -15.60
N LEU A 587 -5.77 33.06 -16.60
CA LEU A 587 -6.16 32.83 -17.99
C LEU A 587 -6.13 31.33 -18.29
N VAL A 588 -7.21 30.78 -18.82
CA VAL A 588 -7.26 29.36 -19.27
C VAL A 588 -7.35 29.30 -20.78
N LEU A 589 -6.47 28.50 -21.38
CA LEU A 589 -6.50 28.15 -22.79
C LEU A 589 -6.86 26.68 -22.96
N GLU A 590 -7.69 26.40 -23.97
CA GLU A 590 -8.07 25.05 -24.40
C GLU A 590 -7.45 24.75 -25.78
N LYS A 591 -6.95 23.53 -25.95
CA LYS A 591 -6.42 23.03 -27.21
C LYS A 591 -7.56 22.49 -28.08
N LYS A 592 -7.82 23.12 -29.23
CA LYS A 592 -8.74 22.65 -30.28
C LYS A 592 -7.95 22.34 -31.56
N GLY A 593 -7.80 21.04 -31.85
CA GLY A 593 -6.89 20.57 -32.89
C GLY A 593 -5.44 21.01 -32.60
N ASN A 594 -4.83 21.72 -33.54
CA ASN A 594 -3.48 22.28 -33.39
C ASN A 594 -3.47 23.74 -32.87
N SER A 595 -4.62 24.26 -32.44
CA SER A 595 -4.76 25.65 -32.01
C SER A 595 -5.13 25.75 -30.53
N TRP A 596 -4.66 26.80 -29.87
CA TRP A 596 -5.01 27.12 -28.49
C TRP A 596 -5.89 28.36 -28.47
N LYS A 597 -7.02 28.27 -27.76
CA LYS A 597 -8.00 29.34 -27.62
C LYS A 597 -8.17 29.71 -26.15
N ALA A 598 -8.12 31.00 -25.83
CA ALA A 598 -8.49 31.49 -24.50
C ALA A 598 -9.99 31.31 -24.27
N ILE A 599 -10.36 30.75 -23.11
CA ILE A 599 -11.75 30.43 -22.76
C ILE A 599 -12.20 31.03 -21.43
N ILE A 600 -11.27 31.29 -20.50
CA ILE A 600 -11.59 31.86 -19.18
C ILE A 600 -10.55 32.92 -18.85
N LEU A 601 -11.02 34.03 -18.26
CA LEU A 601 -10.21 35.02 -17.58
C LEU A 601 -10.90 35.33 -16.24
N ASP A 602 -10.24 35.02 -15.13
CA ASP A 602 -10.80 35.20 -13.78
C ASP A 602 -9.72 35.71 -12.81
N LYS A 603 -10.11 36.24 -11.66
CA LYS A 603 -9.25 36.63 -10.54
C LYS A 603 -9.54 35.84 -9.26
N GLU A 604 -10.50 34.92 -9.30
CA GLU A 604 -10.84 34.00 -8.21
C GLU A 604 -10.44 32.55 -8.57
N ARG A 605 -10.38 31.68 -7.55
CA ARG A 605 -10.06 30.24 -7.69
C ARG A 605 -8.80 30.00 -8.52
N LEU A 606 -7.72 30.69 -8.18
CA LEU A 606 -6.49 30.74 -8.95
C LEU A 606 -5.77 29.39 -9.00
N SER A 607 -5.97 28.50 -8.02
CA SER A 607 -5.30 27.20 -7.97
C SER A 607 -5.91 26.17 -8.94
N TYR A 608 -7.22 26.25 -9.21
CA TYR A 608 -7.96 25.32 -10.06
C TYR A 608 -7.93 25.69 -11.54
N LEU A 609 -8.09 24.69 -12.41
CA LEU A 609 -8.31 24.93 -13.83
C LEU A 609 -9.69 25.57 -14.10
N PHE A 610 -10.75 25.09 -13.45
CA PHE A 610 -12.15 25.53 -13.64
C PHE A 610 -12.84 25.92 -12.34
#